data_AF-W2JFS2-F1
#
_entry.id   AF-W2JFS2-F1
#
_cell.length_a   1.000
_cell.length_b   1.000
_cell.length_c   1.000
_cell.angle_alpha   90.00
_cell.angle_beta   90.00
_cell.angle_gamma   90.00
#
_symmetry.space_group_name_H-M   'P 1'
#
loop_
_entity.id
_entity.type
_entity.pdbx_description
1 polymer ?
#
loop_
_entity_poly.entity_id
_entity_poly.type
_entity_poly.pdbx_seq_one_letter_code
_entity_poly.pdbx_strand_id
1 'polypeptide(L)' 'KVDFATETLRHAKRPRLATVTKYIDLLRMIPPTSNKCERLFSQCKLVFNPLRSSMLPANFEMLVFLRANRELWDSPLW' A
#
# COMPACT_ATOMS: atom_id res chain seq x y z
N LYS A 1 -45.75 25.34 -2.51
CA LYS A 1 -45.13 24.39 -1.56
C LYS A 1 -44.25 23.47 -2.40
N VAL A 2 -42.93 23.53 -2.24
CA VAL A 2 -41.99 22.73 -3.06
C VAL A 2 -42.05 21.28 -2.58
N ASP A 3 -42.20 20.34 -3.50
CA ASP A 3 -42.29 18.91 -3.17
C ASP A 3 -40.94 18.36 -2.66
N PHE A 4 -41.00 17.39 -1.75
CA PHE A 4 -39.85 16.79 -1.09
C PHE A 4 -38.80 16.25 -2.08
N ALA A 5 -39.26 15.67 -3.20
CA ALA A 5 -38.37 15.19 -4.24
C ALA A 5 -37.55 16.32 -4.88
N THR A 6 -38.16 17.50 -5.01
CA THR A 6 -37.51 18.67 -5.61
C THR A 6 -36.45 19.27 -4.69
N GLU A 7 -36.69 19.25 -3.38
CA GLU A 7 -35.72 19.70 -2.37
C GLU A 7 -34.51 18.75 -2.31
N THR A 8 -34.76 17.45 -2.35
CA THR A 8 -33.72 16.41 -2.31
C THR A 8 -32.78 16.50 -3.52
N LEU A 9 -33.31 16.72 -4.72
CA LEU A 9 -32.50 16.87 -5.94
C LEU A 9 -31.65 18.14 -5.92
N ARG A 10 -32.12 19.22 -5.29
CA ARG A 10 -31.35 20.47 -5.15
C ARG A 10 -30.16 20.30 -4.22
N HIS A 11 -30.31 19.52 -3.14
CA HIS A 11 -29.20 19.17 -2.27
C HIS A 11 -28.15 18.29 -2.97
N ALA A 12 -28.57 17.35 -3.82
CA ALA A 12 -27.67 16.50 -4.59
C ALA A 12 -26.89 17.25 -5.70
N LYS A 13 -27.45 18.36 -6.21
CA LYS A 13 -26.81 19.22 -7.22
C LYS A 13 -25.85 20.27 -6.65
N ARG A 14 -25.72 20.38 -5.32
CA ARG A 14 -24.64 21.19 -4.76
C ARG A 14 -23.32 20.57 -5.22
N PRO A 15 -22.48 21.29 -5.98
CA PRO A 15 -21.16 20.78 -6.30
C PRO A 15 -20.50 20.48 -4.96
N ARG A 16 -20.14 19.21 -4.74
CA ARG A 16 -19.25 18.86 -3.63
C ARG A 16 -18.01 19.69 -3.92
N LEU A 17 -17.79 20.75 -3.14
CA LEU A 17 -16.51 21.41 -3.08
C LEU A 17 -15.54 20.29 -2.75
N ALA A 18 -14.83 19.81 -3.77
CA ALA A 18 -13.77 18.85 -3.59
C ALA A 18 -12.72 19.60 -2.78
N THR A 19 -12.78 19.45 -1.46
CA THR A 19 -11.71 19.90 -0.60
C THR A 19 -10.47 19.23 -1.15
N VAL A 20 -9.58 20.03 -1.76
CA VAL A 20 -8.30 19.54 -2.25
C VAL A 20 -7.51 19.18 -1.00
N THR A 21 -7.62 17.93 -0.57
CA THR A 21 -6.73 17.37 0.44
C THR A 21 -5.34 17.44 -0.19
N LYS A 22 -4.54 18.44 0.21
CA LYS A 22 -3.12 18.48 -0.11
C LYS A 22 -2.47 17.34 0.65
N TYR A 23 -2.51 16.17 0.05
CA TYR A 23 -1.75 15.03 0.50
C TYR A 23 -0.27 15.42 0.53
N ILE A 24 0.38 15.16 1.66
CA ILE A 24 1.81 15.41 1.86
C ILE A 24 2.58 14.78 0.70
N ASP A 25 3.59 15.47 0.16
CA ASP A 25 4.38 15.01 -1.00
C ASP A 25 4.92 13.57 -0.84
N LEU A 26 5.12 13.10 0.39
CA LEU A 26 5.48 11.72 0.75
C LEU A 26 4.49 10.67 0.22
N LEU A 27 3.21 10.98 0.04
CA LEU A 27 2.24 10.04 -0.53
C LEU A 27 2.52 9.72 -2.00
N ARG A 28 3.26 10.59 -2.72
CA ARG A 28 3.75 10.28 -4.07
C ARG A 28 4.79 9.15 -4.06
N MET A 29 5.48 8.95 -2.93
CA MET A 29 6.46 7.88 -2.78
C MET A 29 5.81 6.53 -2.46
N ILE A 30 4.58 6.54 -1.92
CA ILE A 30 3.83 5.33 -1.62
C ILE A 30 3.18 4.82 -2.90
N PRO A 31 3.47 3.59 -3.36
CA PRO A 31 2.82 3.05 -4.53
C PRO A 31 1.29 2.99 -4.34
N PRO A 32 0.49 3.26 -5.38
CA PRO A 32 -0.97 3.24 -5.28
C PRO A 32 -1.55 1.82 -5.14
N THR A 33 -0.73 0.77 -5.25
CA THR A 33 -1.14 -0.63 -5.22
C THR A 33 -0.17 -1.50 -4.42
N SER A 34 -0.66 -2.62 -3.90
CA SER A 34 0.09 -3.63 -3.16
C SER A 34 0.94 -4.55 -4.05
N ASN A 35 0.98 -4.33 -5.37
CA ASN A 35 1.63 -5.21 -6.35
C ASN A 35 3.07 -5.61 -5.97
N LYS A 36 3.86 -4.67 -5.43
CA LYS A 36 5.24 -4.95 -4.99
C LYS A 36 5.27 -5.93 -3.81
N CYS A 37 4.40 -5.72 -2.82
CA CYS A 37 4.28 -6.60 -1.65
C CYS A 37 3.78 -7.98 -2.05
N GLU A 38 2.76 -8.06 -2.91
CA GLU A 38 2.21 -9.35 -3.37
C GLU A 38 3.24 -10.18 -4.14
N ARG A 39 4.03 -9.56 -5.02
CA ARG A 39 5.13 -10.22 -5.72
C ARG A 39 6.18 -10.73 -4.73
N LEU A 40 6.54 -9.95 -3.72
CA LEU A 40 7.46 -10.36 -2.67
C LEU A 40 6.93 -11.59 -1.91
N PHE A 41 5.69 -11.54 -1.43
CA PHE A 41 5.10 -12.64 -0.67
C PHE A 41 4.84 -13.90 -1.51
N SER A 42 4.60 -13.73 -2.82
CA SER A 42 4.52 -14.87 -3.75
C SER A 42 5.85 -15.63 -3.85
N GLN A 43 6.98 -14.92 -3.87
CA GLN A 43 8.32 -15.54 -3.84
C GLN A 43 8.61 -16.19 -2.48
N CYS A 44 8.24 -15.49 -1.39
CA CYS A 44 8.35 -15.96 -0.02
C CYS A 44 7.66 -17.31 0.22
N LYS A 45 6.50 -17.54 -0.42
CA LYS A 45 5.75 -18.80 -0.32
C LYS A 45 6.58 -20.04 -0.70
N LEU A 46 7.52 -19.92 -1.63
CA LEU A 46 8.39 -21.03 -2.03
C LEU A 46 9.39 -21.42 -0.92
N VAL A 47 9.79 -20.45 -0.11
CA VAL A 47 10.78 -20.58 0.98
C VAL A 47 10.11 -20.98 2.28
N PHE A 48 8.88 -20.50 2.51
CA PHE A 48 8.09 -20.73 3.74
C PHE A 48 7.46 -22.14 3.81
N ASN A 49 7.69 -23.01 2.83
CA ASN A 49 7.19 -24.38 2.91
C ASN A 49 7.91 -25.12 4.05
N PRO A 50 7.19 -25.66 5.06
CA PRO A 50 7.80 -26.35 6.20
C PRO A 50 8.74 -27.50 5.80
N LEU A 51 8.51 -28.10 4.63
CA LEU A 51 9.34 -29.16 4.07
C LEU A 51 10.72 -28.67 3.58
N ARG A 52 10.94 -27.36 3.43
CA ARG A 52 12.19 -26.77 2.91
C ARG A 52 12.92 -25.85 3.88
N SER A 53 12.37 -25.56 5.06
CA SER A 53 13.14 -24.81 6.07
C SER A 53 12.68 -25.07 7.50
N SER A 54 13.61 -25.52 8.35
CA SER A 54 13.48 -25.47 9.82
C SER A 54 13.77 -24.05 10.34
N MET A 55 13.25 -23.04 9.65
CA MET A 55 13.56 -21.63 9.91
C MET A 55 12.50 -21.02 10.81
N LEU A 56 12.94 -20.35 11.88
CA LEU A 56 12.05 -19.59 12.74
C LEU A 56 11.42 -18.41 11.96
N PRO A 57 10.15 -18.06 12.20
CA PRO A 57 9.48 -16.94 11.52
C PRO A 57 10.27 -15.63 11.59
N ALA A 58 10.87 -15.31 12.75
CA ALA A 58 11.69 -14.11 12.92
C ALA A 58 12.91 -14.07 11.98
N ASN A 59 13.56 -15.22 11.77
CA ASN A 59 14.71 -15.31 10.84
C ASN A 59 14.25 -15.14 9.39
N PHE A 60 13.08 -15.69 9.08
CA PHE A 60 12.48 -15.53 7.76
C PHE A 60 12.15 -14.06 7.46
N GLU A 61 11.49 -13.37 8.38
CA GLU A 61 11.17 -11.95 8.27
C GLU A 61 12.42 -11.09 8.06
N MET A 62 13.49 -11.36 8.84
CA MET A 62 14.77 -10.68 8.71
C MET A 62 15.38 -10.86 7.30
N LEU A 63 15.40 -12.09 6.79
CA LEU A 63 15.95 -12.38 5.46
C LEU A 63 15.14 -11.73 4.34
N VAL A 64 13.81 -11.75 4.45
CA VAL A 64 12.92 -11.11 3.48
C VAL A 64 13.12 -9.59 3.50
N PHE A 65 13.25 -8.98 4.68
CA PHE A 65 13.51 -7.55 4.84
C PHE A 65 14.84 -7.14 4.19
N LEU A 66 15.92 -7.86 4.48
CA LEU A 66 17.24 -7.60 3.90
C LEU A 66 17.23 -7.76 2.38
N ARG A 67 16.59 -8.82 1.87
CA ARG A 67 16.50 -9.08 0.43
C ARG A 67 15.66 -8.03 -0.30
N ALA A 68 14.52 -7.64 0.25
CA ALA A 68 13.61 -6.68 -0.39
C ALA A 68 14.22 -5.28 -0.52
N ASN A 69 15.12 -4.92 0.39
CA ASN A 69 15.77 -3.62 0.44
C ASN A 69 17.21 -3.65 -0.10
N ARG A 70 17.59 -4.67 -0.88
CA ARG A 70 18.99 -4.87 -1.33
C ARG A 70 19.58 -3.62 -1.97
N GLU A 71 18.80 -2.92 -2.79
CA GLU A 71 19.20 -1.70 -3.50
C GLU A 71 19.54 -0.52 -2.57
N LEU A 72 19.01 -0.53 -1.34
CA LEU A 72 19.29 0.52 -0.35
C LEU A 72 20.61 0.29 0.38
N TRP A 73 21.12 -0.95 0.41
CA TRP A 73 22.37 -1.29 1.10
C TRP A 73 23.62 -0.92 0.32
N ASP A 74 23.55 -0.95 -1.02
CA ASP A 74 24.67 -0.60 -1.91
C ASP A 74 24.73 0.91 -2.22
N SER A 75 23.91 1.74 -1.55
CA SER A 75 23.84 3.18 -1.80
C SER A 75 25.10 3.88 -1.25
N PRO A 76 25.80 4.72 -2.03
CA PRO A 76 27.00 5.44 -1.60
C PRO A 76 26.72 6.54 -0.55
N LEU A 77 25.49 6.64 -0.07
CA LEU A 77 25.08 7.59 0.98
C LEU A 77 25.12 6.98 2.39
N TRP A 78 25.70 5.78 2.54
CA TRP A 78 26.07 5.16 3.83
C TRP A 78 27.57 4.91 3.88
#